data_AF-A0A0P6WWB0-F1
#
_entry.id   AF-A0A0P6WWB0-F1
#
_cell.length_a   1.000
_cell.length_b   1.000
_cell.length_c   1.000
_cell.angle_alpha   90.00
_cell.angle_beta   90.00
_cell.angle_gamma   90.00
#
_symmetry.space_group_name_H-M   'P 1'
#
loop_
_entity.id
_entity.type
_entity.pdbx_description
1 polymer ?
#
loop_
_entity_poly.entity_id
_entity_poly.type
_entity_poly.pdbx_seq_one_letter_code
_entity_poly.pdbx_strand_id
1 'polypeptide(L)'
;MDIYRIQTKITKTVEIRNSAGNLVDPSSIVFNVQKPDRTSETILSNDPRVVHSATGVFALTIELDMLGFWAINTQSTDPTESITEYVYCDSRF
;
A
#
# COMPACT_ATOMS: atom_id res chain seq x y z
N MET A 1 27.86 18.07 11.39
CA MET A 1 26.53 17.88 12.00
C MET A 1 25.86 16.82 11.19
N ASP A 2 25.84 15.58 11.67
CA ASP A 2 25.30 14.45 10.93
C ASP A 2 23.81 14.37 11.20
N ILE A 3 23.00 14.48 10.14
CA ILE A 3 21.55 14.33 10.21
C ILE A 3 21.26 12.84 10.19
N TYR A 4 20.94 12.27 11.36
CA TYR A 4 20.40 10.92 11.46
C TYR A 4 18.93 10.95 11.03
N ARG A 5 18.63 10.42 9.84
CA ARG A 5 17.23 10.18 9.42
C ARG A 5 16.77 8.90 10.11
N ILE A 6 15.84 9.01 11.07
CA ILE A 6 15.09 7.86 11.57
C ILE A 6 14.40 7.24 10.34
N GLN A 7 14.56 5.94 10.12
CA GLN A 7 13.91 5.23 9.01
C GLN A 7 12.39 5.44 9.09
N THR A 8 11.86 6.36 8.30
CA THR A 8 10.43 6.64 8.18
C THR A 8 9.85 5.78 7.07
N LYS A 9 9.91 4.44 7.20
CA LYS A 9 9.25 3.53 6.25
C LYS A 9 7.94 3.01 6.83
N ILE A 10 6.94 2.84 5.97
CA ILE A 10 5.68 2.18 6.29
C ILE A 10 5.50 0.99 5.38
N THR A 11 5.09 -0.14 5.96
CA THR A 11 4.68 -1.32 5.20
C THR A 11 3.17 -1.52 5.40
N LYS A 12 2.41 -1.43 4.31
CA LYS A 12 0.98 -1.77 4.28
C LYS A 12 0.84 -3.19 3.74
N THR A 13 0.33 -4.10 4.56
CA THR A 13 -0.03 -5.46 4.13
C THR A 13 -1.53 -5.52 3.88
N VAL A 14 -1.93 -6.13 2.77
CA VAL A 14 -3.32 -6.29 2.35
C VAL A 14 -3.58 -7.76 2.10
N GLU A 15 -4.66 -8.26 2.69
CA GLU A 15 -5.19 -9.59 2.43
C GLU A 15 -6.44 -9.50 1.57
N ILE A 16 -6.46 -10.21 0.46
CA ILE A 16 -7.58 -10.27 -0.48
C ILE A 16 -8.28 -11.60 -0.28
N ARG A 17 -9.56 -11.52 0.05
CA ARG A 17 -10.43 -12.67 0.32
C ARG A 17 -11.66 -12.58 -0.57
N ASN A 18 -12.18 -13.73 -1.00
CA ASN A 18 -13.48 -13.82 -1.66
C ASN A 18 -14.64 -13.74 -0.64
N SER A 19 -15.88 -13.70 -1.11
CA SER A 19 -17.10 -13.70 -0.26
C SER A 19 -17.21 -14.90 0.69
N ALA A 20 -16.54 -16.02 0.38
CA ALA A 20 -16.46 -17.18 1.27
C ALA A 20 -15.37 -17.06 2.35
N GLY A 21 -14.60 -15.96 2.36
CA GLY A 21 -13.53 -15.68 3.32
C GLY A 21 -12.17 -16.33 2.98
N ASN A 22 -12.06 -17.01 1.85
CA ASN A 22 -10.82 -17.66 1.42
C ASN A 22 -9.88 -16.66 0.75
N LEU A 23 -8.58 -16.78 1.01
CA LEU A 23 -7.56 -15.96 0.33
C LEU A 23 -7.52 -16.29 -1.17
N VAL A 24 -7.48 -15.25 -1.99
CA VAL A 24 -7.47 -15.37 -3.46
C VAL A 24 -6.56 -14.30 -4.07
N ASP A 25 -5.82 -14.68 -5.10
CA ASP A 25 -5.03 -13.72 -5.89
C ASP A 25 -5.93 -12.99 -6.89
N PRO A 26 -6.01 -11.65 -6.86
CA PRO A 26 -6.77 -10.89 -7.84
C PRO A 26 -6.05 -10.89 -9.20
N SER A 27 -6.77 -10.55 -10.26
CA SER A 27 -6.17 -10.34 -11.59
C SER A 27 -5.21 -9.13 -11.63
N SER A 28 -5.49 -8.11 -10.81
CA SER A 28 -4.61 -6.97 -10.61
C SER A 28 -4.81 -6.36 -9.23
N ILE A 29 -3.75 -5.75 -8.70
CA ILE A 29 -3.80 -4.92 -7.50
C ILE A 29 -3.05 -3.62 -7.77
N VAL A 30 -3.63 -2.52 -7.29
CA VAL A 30 -3.13 -1.16 -7.48
C VAL A 30 -3.14 -0.46 -6.13
N PHE A 31 -2.04 0.20 -5.80
CA PHE A 31 -1.92 1.05 -4.62
C PHE A 31 -1.83 2.50 -5.07
N ASN A 32 -2.74 3.33 -4.59
CA ASN A 32 -2.70 4.77 -4.79
C ASN A 32 -2.18 5.42 -3.51
N VAL A 33 -1.01 6.02 -3.61
CA VAL A 33 -0.33 6.69 -2.50
C VAL A 33 -0.50 8.19 -2.69
N GLN A 34 -1.24 8.83 -1.79
CA GLN A 34 -1.32 10.28 -1.73
C GLN A 34 -0.28 10.80 -0.73
N LYS A 35 0.62 11.64 -1.23
CA LYS A 35 1.66 12.31 -0.44
C LYS A 35 1.08 13.56 0.27
N PRO A 36 1.76 14.08 1.31
CA PRO A 36 1.38 15.30 2.01
C PRO A 36 1.21 16.55 1.13
N ASP A 37 1.97 16.67 0.04
CA ASP A 37 1.87 17.76 -0.94
C ASP A 37 0.68 17.63 -1.90
N ARG A 38 -0.18 16.62 -1.68
CA ARG A 38 -1.34 16.23 -2.50
C ARG A 38 -0.99 15.59 -3.85
N THR A 39 0.28 15.38 -4.17
CA THR A 39 0.65 14.54 -5.30
C THR A 39 0.23 13.09 -5.02
N SER A 40 -0.07 12.35 -6.08
CA SER A 40 -0.46 10.95 -6.00
C SER A 40 0.45 10.10 -6.87
N GLU A 41 0.83 8.95 -6.37
CA GLU A 41 1.59 7.94 -7.07
C GLU A 41 0.75 6.66 -7.15
N THR A 42 0.63 6.10 -8.36
CA THR A 42 -0.03 4.82 -8.59
C THR A 42 1.03 3.75 -8.73
N ILE A 43 1.02 2.79 -7.81
CA ILE A 43 1.97 1.68 -7.73
C ILE A 43 1.23 0.39 -8.11
N LEU A 44 1.75 -0.31 -9.12
CA LEU A 44 1.16 -1.54 -9.63
C LEU A 44 1.71 -2.77 -8.89
N SER A 45 1.00 -3.90 -8.99
CA SER A 45 1.37 -5.17 -8.36
C SER A 45 2.75 -5.72 -8.74
N ASN A 46 3.28 -5.32 -9.90
CA ASN A 46 4.58 -5.74 -10.41
C ASN A 46 5.72 -4.75 -10.06
N ASP A 47 5.42 -3.68 -9.32
CA ASP A 47 6.45 -2.76 -8.83
C ASP A 47 7.34 -3.48 -7.79
N PRO A 48 8.67 -3.30 -7.81
CA PRO A 48 9.59 -3.96 -6.88
C PRO A 48 9.35 -3.63 -5.40
N ARG A 49 8.59 -2.57 -5.09
CA ARG A 49 8.17 -2.23 -3.72
C ARG A 49 7.03 -3.09 -3.20
N VAL A 50 6.35 -3.82 -4.09
CA VAL A 50 5.25 -4.71 -3.77
C VAL A 50 5.77 -6.15 -3.66
N VAL A 51 5.55 -6.76 -2.51
CA VAL A 51 5.89 -8.16 -2.23
C VAL A 51 4.62 -8.98 -2.18
N HIS A 52 4.51 -9.98 -3.04
CA HIS A 52 3.50 -11.03 -2.98
C HIS A 52 4.07 -12.21 -2.20
N SER A 53 3.67 -12.36 -0.92
CA SER A 53 4.28 -13.35 -0.01
C SER A 53 3.53 -14.67 0.04
N ALA A 54 2.23 -14.65 -0.25
CA ALA A 54 1.34 -15.80 -0.32
C ALA A 54 0.11 -15.44 -1.15
N THR A 55 -0.69 -16.44 -1.56
CA THR A 55 -1.97 -16.20 -2.22
C THR A 55 -2.83 -15.22 -1.43
N GLY A 56 -3.31 -14.18 -2.11
CA GLY A 56 -4.10 -13.08 -1.56
C GLY A 56 -3.34 -12.12 -0.66
N VAL A 57 -2.02 -12.26 -0.43
CA VAL A 57 -1.27 -11.43 0.53
C VAL A 57 -0.23 -10.58 -0.19
N PHE A 58 -0.45 -9.26 -0.16
CA PHE A 58 0.41 -8.27 -0.80
C PHE A 58 0.90 -7.25 0.21
N ALA A 59 2.19 -6.95 0.22
CA ALA A 59 2.79 -5.94 1.08
C ALA A 59 3.45 -4.84 0.24
N LEU A 60 3.04 -3.59 0.43
CA LEU A 60 3.69 -2.41 -0.15
C LEU A 60 4.53 -1.72 0.91
N THR A 61 5.81 -1.49 0.63
CA THR A 61 6.67 -0.65 1.49
C THR A 61 6.93 0.71 0.85
N ILE A 62 6.69 1.77 1.61
CA ILE A 62 6.88 3.16 1.21
C ILE A 62 7.90 3.82 2.13
N GLU A 63 8.88 4.49 1.54
CA GLU A 63 9.76 5.40 2.25
C GLU A 63 9.10 6.79 2.30
N LEU A 64 8.85 7.28 3.51
CA LEU A 64 8.26 8.60 3.72
C LEU A 64 9.37 9.65 3.59
N ASP A 65 9.38 10.32 2.45
CA ASP A 65 10.36 11.32 2.05
C ASP A 65 9.97 12.76 2.47
N MET A 66 8.77 12.94 3.01
CA MET A 66 8.23 14.23 3.45
C MET A 66 7.36 14.12 4.69
N LEU A 67 7.30 15.24 5.41
CA LEU A 67 6.46 15.43 6.58
C LEU A 67 5.00 15.64 6.21
N GLY A 68 4.11 15.04 6.99
CA GLY A 68 2.68 15.33 6.98
C GLY A 68 1.83 14.07 6.85
N PHE A 69 0.62 14.24 6.36
CA PHE A 69 -0.35 13.17 6.22
C PHE A 69 -0.19 12.42 4.91
N TRP A 70 -0.03 11.11 5.03
CA TRP A 70 0.00 10.19 3.90
C TRP A 70 -1.26 9.33 3.91
N ALA A 71 -1.82 9.09 2.73
CA ALA A 71 -2.95 8.18 2.56
C ALA A 71 -2.60 7.10 1.53
N ILE A 72 -2.84 5.84 1.89
CA ILE A 72 -2.58 4.70 1.00
C ILE A 72 -3.91 3.97 0.77
N ASN A 73 -4.40 4.06 -0.46
CA ASN A 73 -5.59 3.34 -0.91
C ASN A 73 -5.16 2.12 -1.73
N THR A 74 -5.81 0.99 -1.51
CA THR A 74 -5.57 -0.23 -2.30
C THR A 74 -6.84 -0.61 -3.02
N GLN A 75 -6.71 -0.94 -4.31
CA GLN A 75 -7.78 -1.41 -5.17
C GLN A 75 -7.34 -2.73 -5.79
N SER A 76 -8.19 -3.74 -5.69
CA SER A 76 -8.01 -5.00 -6.39
C SER A 76 -9.06 -5.14 -7.47
N THR A 77 -8.66 -5.68 -8.62
CA THR A 77 -9.57 -6.10 -9.68
C THR A 77 -9.54 -7.62 -9.72
N ASP A 78 -10.62 -8.23 -9.30
CA ASP A 78 -11.01 -9.59 -9.67
C ASP A 78 -12.36 -9.43 -10.38
N PRO A 79 -12.67 -10.14 -11.48
CA PRO A 79 -13.99 -10.10 -12.10
C PRO A 79 -15.17 -10.36 -11.15
N THR A 80 -14.93 -10.82 -9.92
CA THR A 80 -15.99 -11.13 -8.95
C THR A 80 -16.15 -10.16 -7.78
N GLU A 81 -15.09 -9.54 -7.23
CA GLU A 81 -15.19 -8.70 -6.02
C GLU A 81 -14.12 -7.59 -5.95
N SER A 82 -14.47 -6.43 -5.37
CA SER A 82 -13.59 -5.27 -5.18
C SER A 82 -13.48 -4.91 -3.70
N ILE A 83 -12.26 -4.80 -3.16
CA ILE A 83 -12.00 -4.35 -1.79
C ILE A 83 -11.30 -3.00 -1.84
N THR A 84 -11.78 -2.04 -1.04
CA THR A 84 -11.12 -0.74 -0.84
C THR A 84 -10.80 -0.56 0.64
N GLU A 85 -9.50 -0.51 0.98
CA GLU A 85 -9.05 -0.29 2.37
C GLU A 85 -8.23 1.00 2.49
N TYR A 86 -8.57 1.83 3.48
CA TYR A 86 -7.93 3.11 3.78
C TYR A 86 -7.02 2.98 5.01
N VAL A 87 -5.73 3.25 4.83
CA VAL A 87 -4.78 3.42 5.95
C VAL A 87 -4.29 4.85 5.95
N TYR A 88 -4.50 5.54 7.07
CA TYR A 88 -3.98 6.87 7.34
C TYR A 88 -2.75 6.76 8.21
N CYS A 89 -1.68 7.43 7.80
CA CYS A 89 -0.44 7.47 8.56
C CYS A 89 0.08 8.90 8.65
N ASP A 90 0.62 9.23 9.83
CA ASP A 90 1.12 10.55 10.17
C ASP A 90 2.62 10.43 10.43
N SER A 91 3.44 11.04 9.56
CA SER A 91 4.88 11.15 9.78
C SER A 91 5.14 12.36 10.68
N ARG A 92 5.38 12.12 11.97
CA ARG A 92 5.87 13.14 12.90
C ARG A 92 7.33 12.84 13.23
N PHE A 93 8.19 13.84 13.08
CA PHE A 93 9.57 13.80 13.59
C PHE A 93 9.59 13.99 15.11
#